data_AF-A0A3B3BRN5-F1
#
_entry.id   AF-A0A3B3BRN5-F1
#
_cell.length_a   1.000
_cell.length_b   1.000
_cell.length_c   1.000
_cell.angle_alpha   90.00
_cell.angle_beta   90.00
_cell.angle_gamma   90.00
#
_symmetry.space_group_name_H-M   'P 1'
#
loop_
_entity.id
_entity.type
_entity.pdbx_description
1 polymer ?
#
loop_
_entity_poly.entity_id
_entity_poly.type
_entity_poly.pdbx_seq_one_letter_code
_entity_poly.pdbx_strand_id
1 'polypeptide(L)'
;MTQVKNLAQSLYPCSAQKLDYDMKLNFLKNTSVTCNDGSPAGYYLKESRGSRRWLIFLEGGWYCFNKENCDSRYETMRRFMSSSKWPQTKTGTGILSPLPEENPHWWNANMVFIPYCSSDVWSGATAKTEQSMTLDAGVYSDAIR
;
A
#
# COMPACT_ATOMS: atom_id res chain seq x y z
N MET A 1 13.54 18.16 -39.72
CA MET A 1 12.31 17.49 -39.23
C MET A 1 12.32 15.97 -39.44
N THR A 2 12.94 15.45 -40.50
CA THR A 2 13.04 14.00 -40.80
C THR A 2 13.84 13.22 -39.77
N GLN A 3 14.95 13.77 -39.25
CA GLN A 3 15.74 13.11 -38.20
C GLN A 3 14.96 12.88 -36.91
N VAL A 4 14.16 13.86 -36.47
CA VAL A 4 13.33 13.75 -35.25
C VAL A 4 12.24 12.70 -35.44
N LYS A 5 11.62 12.63 -36.63
CA LYS A 5 10.62 11.61 -36.96
C LYS A 5 11.22 10.20 -36.99
N ASN A 6 12.42 10.05 -37.56
CA ASN A 6 13.13 8.78 -37.59
C ASN A 6 13.56 8.32 -36.19
N LEU A 7 13.96 9.27 -35.33
CA LEU A 7 14.28 8.98 -33.93
C LEU A 7 13.03 8.55 -33.14
N ALA A 8 11.90 9.23 -33.34
CA ALA A 8 10.64 8.85 -32.72
C ALA A 8 10.17 7.46 -33.18
N GLN A 9 10.33 7.14 -34.47
CA GLN A 9 9.99 5.83 -35.03
C GLN A 9 10.94 4.72 -34.58
N SER A 10 12.23 4.99 -34.38
CA SER A 10 13.18 3.98 -33.89
C SER A 10 13.02 3.72 -32.38
N LEU A 11 12.52 4.70 -31.62
CA LEU A 11 12.21 4.57 -30.20
C LEU A 11 10.82 3.97 -29.94
N TYR A 12 9.90 4.00 -30.91
CA TYR A 12 8.56 3.43 -30.80
C TYR A 12 8.55 1.94 -30.38
N PRO A 13 9.41 1.06 -30.94
CA PRO A 13 9.54 -0.33 -30.48
C PRO A 13 10.10 -0.49 -29.06
N CYS A 14 10.93 0.45 -28.59
CA CYS A 14 11.36 0.52 -27.18
C CYS A 14 10.24 1.03 -26.26
N SER A 15 9.38 1.93 -26.76
CA SER A 15 8.22 2.45 -26.04
C SER A 15 7.01 1.51 -26.06
N ALA A 16 6.99 0.54 -26.99
CA ALA A 16 5.92 -0.45 -27.14
C ALA A 16 6.14 -1.70 -26.27
N GLN A 17 7.25 -1.79 -25.54
CA GLN A 17 7.29 -2.62 -24.35
C GLN A 17 6.26 -2.04 -23.39
N LYS A 18 5.21 -2.82 -23.12
CA LYS A 18 4.17 -2.51 -22.13
C LYS A 18 4.87 -2.04 -20.86
N LEU A 19 4.99 -0.72 -20.68
CA LEU A 19 5.71 -0.14 -19.56
C LEU A 19 4.95 -0.59 -18.31
N ASP A 20 5.62 -1.41 -17.51
CA ASP A 20 5.09 -1.93 -16.25
C ASP A 20 5.06 -0.77 -15.26
N TYR A 21 4.01 0.04 -15.37
CA TYR A 21 3.77 1.21 -14.56
C TYR A 21 3.21 0.87 -13.19
N ASP A 22 2.73 -0.35 -13.01
CA ASP A 22 2.11 -0.76 -11.77
C ASP A 22 3.16 -1.07 -10.70
N MET A 23 2.83 -0.72 -9.47
CA MET A 23 3.56 -1.17 -8.30
C MET A 23 3.17 -2.62 -8.00
N LYS A 24 4.13 -3.44 -7.58
CA LYS A 24 3.94 -4.86 -7.28
C LYS A 24 3.81 -5.10 -5.79
N LEU A 25 2.86 -5.94 -5.38
CA LEU A 25 2.65 -6.32 -4.00
C LEU A 25 3.83 -7.15 -3.48
N ASN A 26 4.32 -6.79 -2.29
CA ASN A 26 5.30 -7.53 -1.52
C ASN A 26 4.77 -7.69 -0.09
N PHE A 27 4.54 -8.93 0.33
CA PHE A 27 4.26 -9.21 1.73
C PHE A 27 5.52 -9.07 2.58
N LEU A 28 5.37 -8.66 3.84
CA LEU A 28 6.47 -8.63 4.79
C LEU A 28 6.99 -10.05 5.03
N LYS A 29 8.31 -10.21 5.03
CA LYS A 29 8.95 -11.49 5.35
C LYS A 29 8.69 -11.91 6.79
N ASN A 30 8.59 -10.93 7.70
CA ASN A 30 8.20 -11.20 9.08
C ASN A 30 6.68 -11.33 9.17
N THR A 31 6.20 -12.56 9.28
CA THR A 31 4.77 -12.87 9.36
C THR A 31 4.14 -12.51 10.71
N SER A 32 4.93 -12.10 11.71
CA SER A 32 4.40 -11.57 12.98
C SER A 32 3.83 -10.16 12.85
N VAL A 33 4.08 -9.48 11.73
CA VAL A 33 3.55 -8.14 11.43
C VAL A 33 2.31 -8.30 10.56
N THR A 34 1.14 -8.13 11.17
CA THR A 34 -0.14 -8.52 10.57
C THR A 34 -1.12 -7.36 10.46
N CYS A 35 -2.11 -7.51 9.60
CA CYS A 35 -3.34 -6.74 9.61
C CYS A 35 -4.23 -7.11 10.82
N ASN A 36 -5.37 -6.44 11.01
CA ASN A 36 -6.31 -6.71 12.11
C ASN A 36 -6.76 -8.19 12.17
N ASP A 37 -7.04 -8.81 11.02
CA ASP A 37 -7.49 -10.20 10.96
C ASP A 37 -6.38 -11.25 11.15
N GLY A 38 -5.11 -10.83 11.24
CA GLY A 38 -3.94 -11.72 11.35
C GLY A 38 -3.30 -12.08 10.00
N SER A 39 -3.86 -11.64 8.87
CA SER A 39 -3.22 -11.78 7.56
C SER A 39 -1.90 -10.98 7.48
N PRO A 40 -0.91 -11.41 6.69
CA PRO A 40 0.37 -10.72 6.61
C PRO A 40 0.20 -9.31 6.03
N ALA A 41 0.81 -8.31 6.67
CA ALA A 41 0.89 -6.97 6.10
C ALA A 41 1.89 -6.93 4.93
N GLY A 42 1.88 -5.86 4.15
CA GLY A 42 2.71 -5.72 2.97
C GLY A 42 2.68 -4.31 2.38
N TYR A 43 3.38 -4.14 1.27
CA TYR A 43 3.47 -2.87 0.55
C TYR A 43 3.56 -3.13 -0.95
N TYR A 44 3.15 -2.15 -1.75
CA TYR A 44 3.36 -2.15 -3.19
C TYR A 44 4.60 -1.34 -3.52
N LEU A 45 5.45 -1.83 -4.43
CA LEU A 45 6.69 -1.18 -4.83
C LEU A 45 6.81 -1.07 -6.35
N LYS A 46 7.20 0.12 -6.82
CA LYS A 46 7.76 0.34 -8.15
C LYS A 46 9.14 0.96 -8.01
N GLU A 47 10.17 0.22 -8.41
CA GLU A 47 11.55 0.68 -8.38
C GLU A 47 11.86 1.61 -9.56
N SER A 48 12.67 2.63 -9.28
CA SER A 48 13.39 3.41 -10.29
C SER A 48 14.88 3.31 -9.99
N ARG A 49 15.57 2.39 -10.67
CA ARG A 49 16.98 2.05 -10.42
C ARG A 49 17.96 3.23 -10.57
N GLY A 50 17.58 4.26 -11.33
CA GLY A 50 18.37 5.47 -11.50
C GLY A 50 18.09 6.57 -10.46
N SER A 51 17.08 6.38 -9.61
CA SER A 51 16.61 7.40 -8.68
C SER A 51 17.00 7.09 -7.25
N ARG A 52 17.51 8.11 -6.56
CA ARG A 52 17.80 8.06 -5.11
C ARG A 52 16.64 8.52 -4.24
N ARG A 53 15.53 8.95 -4.86
CA ARG A 53 14.35 9.44 -4.14
C ARG A 53 13.41 8.29 -3.84
N TRP A 54 12.84 8.31 -2.65
CA TRP A 54 11.84 7.35 -2.19
C TRP A 54 10.60 8.12 -1.74
N LEU A 55 9.44 7.68 -2.19
CA LEU A 55 8.15 8.19 -1.72
C LEU A 55 7.39 7.03 -1.10
N ILE A 56 7.11 7.13 0.19
CA ILE A 56 6.35 6.15 0.96
C ILE A 56 5.01 6.77 1.29
N PHE A 57 3.95 6.21 0.73
CA PHE A 57 2.58 6.67 0.92
C PHE A 57 1.84 5.73 1.87
N LEU A 58 1.31 6.30 2.94
CA LEU A 58 0.46 5.60 3.91
C LEU A 58 -1.00 5.82 3.52
N GLU A 59 -1.72 4.74 3.21
CA GLU A 59 -3.16 4.83 2.94
C GLU A 59 -3.91 5.33 4.20
N GLY A 60 -4.96 6.11 3.99
CA GLY A 60 -5.91 6.46 5.05
C GLY A 60 -7.09 5.47 5.08
N GLY A 61 -8.12 5.80 5.84
CA GLY A 61 -9.38 5.05 5.79
C GLY A 61 -10.11 4.95 7.10
N TRP A 62 -10.19 6.03 7.90
CA TRP A 62 -10.81 6.03 9.23
C TRP A 62 -10.13 5.05 10.21
N TYR A 63 -10.74 4.76 11.34
CA TYR A 63 -10.25 3.84 12.36
C TYR A 63 -11.43 3.16 13.05
N CYS A 64 -11.16 2.15 13.85
CA CYS A 64 -12.11 1.56 14.78
C CYS A 64 -11.48 1.59 16.18
N PHE A 65 -12.28 1.59 17.24
CA PHE A 65 -11.80 1.86 18.61
C PHE A 65 -12.46 1.01 19.68
N ASN A 66 -13.46 0.20 19.33
CA ASN A 66 -14.05 -0.80 20.19
C ASN A 66 -14.45 -2.03 19.37
N LYS A 67 -14.81 -3.11 20.05
CA LYS A 67 -15.11 -4.38 19.38
C LYS A 67 -16.27 -4.24 18.40
N GLU A 68 -17.34 -3.58 18.81
CA GLU A 68 -18.56 -3.44 18.02
C GLU A 68 -18.32 -2.70 16.70
N ASN A 69 -17.56 -1.60 16.74
CA ASN A 69 -17.24 -0.84 15.53
C ASN A 69 -16.15 -1.50 14.68
N CYS A 70 -15.22 -2.25 15.26
CA CYS A 70 -14.25 -3.04 14.52
C CYS A 70 -14.92 -4.23 13.81
N ASP A 71 -15.87 -4.92 14.45
CA ASP A 71 -16.65 -6.00 13.83
C ASP A 71 -17.47 -5.45 12.65
N SER A 72 -18.20 -4.34 12.85
CA SER A 72 -18.96 -3.68 11.78
C SER A 72 -18.06 -3.23 10.61
N ARG A 73 -16.87 -2.69 10.92
CA ARG A 73 -15.87 -2.32 9.92
C ARG A 73 -15.33 -3.54 9.17
N TYR A 74 -15.15 -4.68 9.84
CA TYR A 74 -14.68 -5.91 9.22
C TYR A 74 -15.71 -6.44 8.21
N GLU A 75 -16.99 -6.38 8.53
CA GLU A 75 -18.08 -6.81 7.65
C GLU A 75 -18.24 -5.89 6.43
N THR A 76 -18.19 -4.57 6.64
CA THR A 76 -18.51 -3.57 5.60
C THR A 76 -17.28 -3.09 4.81
N MET A 77 -16.09 -3.14 5.41
CA MET A 77 -14.87 -2.51 4.90
C MET A 77 -13.62 -3.40 5.04
N ARG A 78 -13.79 -4.73 4.88
CA ARG A 78 -12.75 -5.75 5.09
C ARG A 78 -11.38 -5.45 4.46
N ARG A 79 -11.32 -4.74 3.33
CA ARG A 79 -10.05 -4.38 2.65
C ARG A 79 -9.10 -3.55 3.53
N PHE A 80 -9.64 -2.86 4.53
CA PHE A 80 -8.88 -2.06 5.49
C PHE A 80 -8.58 -2.78 6.80
N MET A 81 -8.81 -4.10 6.85
CA MET A 81 -8.58 -4.94 8.02
C MET A 81 -7.91 -6.27 7.66
N SER A 82 -7.73 -6.54 6.37
CA SER A 82 -7.26 -7.82 5.83
C SER A 82 -6.51 -7.61 4.52
N SER A 83 -5.42 -8.37 4.34
CA SER A 83 -4.65 -8.42 3.09
C SER A 83 -5.07 -9.56 2.16
N SER A 84 -5.98 -10.45 2.58
CA SER A 84 -6.30 -11.68 1.85
C SER A 84 -6.87 -11.48 0.44
N LYS A 85 -7.36 -10.27 0.12
CA LYS A 85 -7.92 -9.92 -1.20
C LYS A 85 -7.16 -8.80 -1.90
N TRP A 86 -5.95 -8.49 -1.47
CA TRP A 86 -5.14 -7.48 -2.14
C TRP A 86 -4.73 -7.94 -3.55
N PRO A 87 -4.89 -7.08 -4.58
CA PRO A 87 -4.42 -7.40 -5.92
C PRO A 87 -2.89 -7.52 -5.95
N GLN A 88 -2.35 -8.28 -6.90
CA GLN A 88 -0.89 -8.42 -7.05
C GLN A 88 -0.21 -7.15 -7.53
N THR A 89 -0.96 -6.25 -8.17
CA THR A 89 -0.47 -4.98 -8.69
C THR A 89 -1.41 -3.84 -8.31
N LYS A 90 -0.84 -2.62 -8.26
CA LYS A 90 -1.59 -1.39 -8.02
C LYS A 90 -1.01 -0.26 -8.86
N THR A 91 -1.86 0.40 -9.63
CA THR A 91 -1.49 1.59 -10.39
C THR A 91 -1.30 2.78 -9.46
N GLY A 92 -0.15 3.45 -9.56
CA GLY A 92 0.13 4.69 -8.85
C GLY A 92 -0.59 5.86 -9.53
N THR A 93 -1.24 6.71 -8.74
CA THR A 93 -1.94 7.92 -9.22
C THR A 93 -1.50 9.14 -8.41
N GLY A 94 -1.76 10.33 -8.92
CA GLY A 94 -1.32 11.60 -8.35
C GLY A 94 0.19 11.60 -8.09
N ILE A 95 0.58 11.83 -6.83
CA ILE A 95 2.00 11.88 -6.44
C ILE A 95 2.74 10.53 -6.58
N LEU A 96 2.02 9.41 -6.69
CA LEU A 96 2.59 8.09 -6.94
C LEU A 96 2.65 7.74 -8.43
N SER A 97 2.09 8.59 -9.30
CA SER A 97 2.07 8.33 -10.74
C SER A 97 3.49 8.34 -11.31
N PRO A 98 3.83 7.38 -12.19
CA PRO A 98 5.08 7.38 -12.92
C PRO A 98 5.04 8.26 -14.18
N LEU A 99 3.90 8.89 -14.47
CA LEU A 99 3.72 9.76 -15.63
C LEU A 99 4.12 11.19 -15.28
N PRO A 100 5.08 11.81 -16.01
CA PRO A 100 5.47 13.20 -15.78
C PRO A 100 4.32 14.19 -15.93
N GLU A 101 3.31 13.87 -16.73
CA GLU A 101 2.13 14.71 -16.97
C GLU A 101 1.24 14.80 -15.73
N GLU A 102 1.19 13.74 -14.93
CA GLU A 102 0.39 13.66 -13.69
C GLU A 102 1.24 14.00 -12.45
N ASN A 103 2.53 13.66 -12.47
CA ASN A 103 3.48 13.88 -11.38
C ASN A 103 4.74 14.62 -11.85
N PRO A 104 4.68 15.93 -12.09
CA PRO A 104 5.75 16.69 -12.75
C PRO A 104 7.10 16.64 -12.04
N HIS A 105 7.09 16.43 -10.73
CA HIS A 105 8.27 16.58 -9.88
C HIS A 105 8.86 15.24 -9.40
N TRP A 106 8.02 14.24 -9.13
CA TRP A 106 8.44 13.01 -8.45
C TRP A 106 8.18 11.74 -9.28
N TRP A 107 7.72 11.84 -10.54
CA TRP A 107 7.37 10.67 -11.37
C TRP A 107 8.45 9.59 -11.46
N ASN A 108 9.73 9.97 -11.37
CA ASN A 108 10.86 9.06 -11.44
C ASN A 108 11.40 8.62 -10.05
N ALA A 109 10.68 8.82 -8.95
CA ALA A 109 11.06 8.29 -7.63
C ALA A 109 10.80 6.77 -7.53
N ASN A 110 11.40 6.12 -6.53
CA ASN A 110 10.94 4.81 -6.07
C ASN A 110 9.62 5.01 -5.34
N MET A 111 8.56 4.35 -5.80
CA MET A 111 7.21 4.53 -5.27
C MET A 111 6.83 3.36 -4.37
N VAL A 112 6.41 3.67 -3.15
CA VAL A 112 5.91 2.69 -2.18
C VAL A 112 4.52 3.10 -1.73
N PHE A 113 3.56 2.19 -1.84
CA PHE A 113 2.22 2.34 -1.28
C PHE A 113 2.02 1.30 -0.20
N ILE A 114 1.76 1.73 1.03
CA ILE A 114 1.47 0.84 2.16
C ILE A 114 -0.04 0.88 2.40
N PRO A 115 -0.77 -0.20 2.09
CA PRO A 115 -2.20 -0.24 2.33
C PRO A 115 -2.50 -0.24 3.82
N TYR A 116 -3.57 0.44 4.18
CA TYR A 116 -3.96 0.58 5.58
C TYR A 116 -4.82 -0.60 5.99
N CYS A 117 -4.30 -1.48 6.85
CA CYS A 117 -5.02 -2.66 7.32
C CYS A 117 -5.03 -2.88 8.84
N SER A 118 -4.63 -1.84 9.59
CA SER A 118 -4.47 -1.87 11.04
C SER A 118 -5.59 -1.13 11.79
N SER A 119 -6.35 -0.27 11.11
CA SER A 119 -7.47 0.50 11.70
C SER A 119 -7.10 1.38 12.90
N ASP A 120 -5.82 1.70 13.08
CA ASP A 120 -5.20 2.33 14.25
C ASP A 120 -4.53 3.68 13.97
N VAL A 121 -4.79 4.28 12.81
CA VAL A 121 -4.14 5.54 12.38
C VAL A 121 -2.60 5.45 12.41
N TRP A 122 -2.05 4.25 12.17
CA TRP A 122 -0.61 3.97 12.17
C TRP A 122 0.08 4.14 13.54
N SER A 123 -0.69 4.01 14.63
CA SER A 123 -0.18 4.20 16.00
C SER A 123 0.09 2.90 16.78
N GLY A 124 -0.45 1.75 16.35
CA GLY A 124 -0.32 0.49 17.07
C GLY A 124 1.10 -0.06 17.06
N ALA A 125 1.56 -0.56 18.20
CA ALA A 125 2.93 -1.07 18.39
C ALA A 125 3.01 -2.51 18.94
N THR A 126 1.87 -3.18 19.10
CA THR A 126 1.80 -4.45 19.81
C THR A 126 1.32 -5.55 18.84
N ALA A 127 1.81 -6.79 18.95
CA ALA A 127 1.38 -7.95 18.14
C ALA A 127 0.16 -8.70 18.70
N LYS A 128 -0.76 -9.22 17.85
CA LYS A 128 -1.98 -9.94 18.26
C LYS A 128 -1.64 -11.14 19.17
N THR A 129 -2.30 -11.25 20.32
CA THR A 129 -2.08 -12.29 21.35
C THR A 129 -3.39 -12.99 21.69
N GLU A 130 -3.36 -14.30 21.96
CA GLU A 130 -4.58 -15.10 22.24
C GLU A 130 -5.40 -14.62 23.46
N GLN A 131 -4.77 -13.88 24.38
CA GLN A 131 -5.42 -13.29 25.56
C GLN A 131 -6.44 -12.17 25.25
N SER A 132 -6.52 -11.67 24.01
CA SER A 132 -7.55 -10.69 23.63
C SER A 132 -8.96 -11.29 23.51
N MET A 133 -9.12 -12.61 23.72
CA MET A 133 -10.42 -13.29 23.70
C MET A 133 -11.06 -13.54 25.08
N THR A 134 -10.39 -13.25 26.21
CA THR A 134 -10.85 -13.72 27.53
C THR A 134 -10.78 -12.76 28.72
N LEU A 135 -10.50 -11.46 28.58
CA LEU A 135 -10.51 -10.57 29.76
C LEU A 135 -11.30 -9.27 29.54
N ASP A 136 -12.47 -9.24 30.17
CA ASP A 136 -13.22 -8.04 30.54
C ASP A 136 -12.39 -7.10 31.44
N ALA A 137 -12.71 -5.81 31.33
CA ALA A 137 -12.37 -4.71 32.23
C ALA A 137 -10.90 -4.26 32.31
N GLY A 138 -10.49 -3.32 31.41
CA GLY A 138 -9.59 -2.25 31.84
C GLY A 138 -8.39 -1.84 31.00
N VAL A 139 -8.31 -2.17 29.69
CA VAL A 139 -7.33 -1.54 28.78
C VAL A 139 -8.01 -1.24 27.44
N TYR A 140 -8.65 -0.07 27.35
CA TYR A 140 -9.28 0.44 26.12
C TYR A 140 -8.40 1.53 25.48
N SER A 141 -7.31 1.15 24.82
CA SER A 141 -6.66 1.87 23.71
C SER A 141 -5.58 0.93 23.17
N ASP A 142 -5.56 0.55 21.88
CA ASP A 142 -4.94 1.35 20.82
C ASP A 142 -5.51 0.94 19.44
N ALA A 143 -6.83 1.14 19.25
CA ALA A 143 -7.68 0.68 18.12
C ALA A 143 -7.92 -0.83 18.08
N ILE A 144 -8.65 -1.28 19.10
CA ILE A 144 -8.64 -2.62 19.70
C ILE A 144 -8.80 -3.76 18.68
N ARG A 145 -7.75 -4.60 18.65
CA ARG A 145 -7.57 -5.89 17.96
C ARG A 145 -8.78 -6.83 17.97
#